data_AF-A0A838ZJ42-F1
#
_entry.id   AF-A0A838ZJ42-F1
#
_cell.length_a   1.000
_cell.length_b   1.000
_cell.length_c   1.000
_cell.angle_alpha   90.00
_cell.angle_beta   90.00
_cell.angle_gamma   90.00
#
_symmetry.space_group_name_H-M   'P 1'
#
loop_
_entity.id
_entity.type
_entity.pdbx_description
1 polymer ?
#
loop_
_entity_poly.entity_id
_entity_poly.type
_entity_poly.pdbx_seq_one_letter_code
_entity_poly.pdbx_strand_id
1 'polypeptide(L)'
;MSEKKKPIKRHPALQQFSREHHFGLLLCWKIREGFRREIEAERMKKYTDWFFQTHLKPHFEAEEKYMFTLLSDEDKLKKRAIKEHRRLERLFEENEDVKRSLSLIEEELEQHIRFEERSLFGEIQKVATEEELEAIEKMHQELLVDDWEDEFWK
;
A
#
# COMPACT_ATOMS: atom_id res chain seq x y z
N MET A 1 16.21 13.91 22.06
CA MET A 1 15.97 14.82 20.92
C MET A 1 15.84 13.95 19.67
N SER A 2 14.63 13.81 19.14
CA SER A 2 14.43 13.03 17.91
C SER A 2 15.07 13.79 16.75
N GLU A 3 16.16 13.27 16.18
CA GLU A 3 16.65 13.75 14.89
C GLU A 3 15.49 13.72 13.89
N LYS A 4 15.10 14.89 13.37
CA LYS A 4 14.19 14.97 12.23
C LYS A 4 14.91 14.30 11.05
N LYS A 5 14.60 13.03 10.78
CA LYS A 5 15.11 12.32 9.61
C LYS A 5 14.78 13.15 8.38
N LYS A 6 15.80 13.48 7.58
CA LYS A 6 15.61 14.17 6.30
C LYS A 6 14.60 13.37 5.45
N PRO A 7 13.66 14.04 4.75
CA PRO A 7 12.76 13.36 3.83
C PRO A 7 13.58 12.53 2.83
N ILE A 8 13.17 11.28 2.62
CA ILE A 8 13.83 10.42 1.63
C ILE A 8 13.52 11.01 0.25
N LYS A 9 14.57 11.43 -0.47
CA LYS A 9 14.40 11.96 -1.83
C LYS A 9 14.11 10.82 -2.79
N ARG A 10 12.90 10.82 -3.35
CA ARG A 10 12.43 9.88 -4.38
C ARG A 10 12.55 10.48 -5.77
N HIS A 11 12.91 9.63 -6.73
CA HIS A 11 12.73 9.95 -8.14
C HIS A 11 11.24 10.23 -8.43
N PRO A 12 10.88 11.20 -9.30
CA PRO A 12 9.49 11.51 -9.65
C PRO A 12 8.62 10.29 -9.96
N ALA A 13 9.15 9.33 -10.74
CA ALA A 13 8.52 8.05 -11.03
C ALA A 13 8.05 7.27 -9.78
N LEU A 14 8.86 7.29 -8.71
CA LEU A 14 8.56 6.60 -7.45
C LEU A 14 7.64 7.42 -6.54
N GLN A 15 7.58 8.74 -6.74
CA GLN A 15 6.74 9.61 -5.92
C GLN A 15 5.25 9.31 -6.12
N GLN A 16 4.83 8.83 -7.30
CA GLN A 16 3.44 8.47 -7.54
C GLN A 16 3.00 7.29 -6.66
N PHE A 17 3.76 6.20 -6.67
CA PHE A 17 3.53 5.06 -5.76
C PHE A 17 3.59 5.47 -4.29
N SER A 18 4.57 6.31 -3.92
CA SER A 18 4.63 6.88 -2.57
C SER A 18 3.41 7.76 -2.20
N ARG A 19 2.75 8.40 -3.16
CA ARG A 19 1.49 9.14 -2.91
C ARG A 19 0.35 8.17 -2.64
N GLU A 20 0.28 7.06 -3.36
CA GLU A 20 -0.74 6.01 -3.17
C GLU A 20 -0.60 5.32 -1.81
N HIS A 21 0.63 5.10 -1.35
CA HIS A 21 0.92 4.67 0.02
C HIS A 21 0.31 5.57 1.10
N HIS A 22 0.16 6.88 0.84
CA HIS A 22 -0.52 7.75 1.80
C HIS A 22 -1.99 7.34 2.02
N PHE A 23 -2.69 6.93 0.97
CA PHE A 23 -4.07 6.46 1.06
C PHE A 23 -4.15 5.07 1.72
N GLY A 24 -3.18 4.19 1.47
CA GLY A 24 -3.07 2.92 2.21
C GLY A 24 -2.86 3.14 3.72
N LEU A 25 -2.03 4.11 4.11
CA LEU A 25 -1.87 4.49 5.52
C LEU A 25 -3.14 5.15 6.09
N LEU A 26 -3.86 5.92 5.27
CA LEU A 26 -5.15 6.50 5.66
C LEU A 26 -6.20 5.41 5.90
N LEU A 27 -6.25 4.36 5.07
CA LEU A 27 -7.08 3.17 5.30
C LEU A 27 -6.77 2.56 6.67
N CYS A 28 -5.50 2.34 7.00
CA CYS A 28 -5.08 1.81 8.31
C CYS A 28 -5.60 2.69 9.45
N TRP A 29 -5.48 4.02 9.31
CA TRP A 29 -6.05 4.96 10.28
C TRP A 29 -7.58 4.86 10.37
N LYS A 30 -8.30 4.78 9.25
CA LYS A 30 -9.76 4.66 9.23
C LYS A 30 -10.23 3.39 9.95
N ILE A 31 -9.57 2.25 9.72
CA ILE A 31 -9.87 0.99 10.44
C ILE A 31 -9.70 1.17 11.96
N ARG A 32 -8.56 1.72 12.39
CA ARG A 32 -8.30 1.99 13.83
C ARG A 32 -9.34 2.93 14.44
N GLU A 33 -9.74 3.95 13.69
CA GLU A 33 -10.76 4.91 14.12
C GLU A 33 -12.15 4.26 14.23
N GLY A 34 -12.51 3.39 13.30
CA GLY A 34 -13.74 2.59 13.36
C GLY A 34 -13.78 1.69 14.60
N PHE A 35 -12.67 1.00 14.92
CA PHE A 35 -12.59 0.24 16.17
C PHE A 35 -12.72 1.11 17.42
N ARG A 36 -12.05 2.28 17.44
CA ARG A 36 -12.12 3.22 18.57
C ARG A 36 -13.54 3.74 18.83
N ARG A 37 -14.34 3.85 17.77
CA ARG A 37 -15.73 4.30 17.80
C ARG A 37 -16.73 3.16 17.94
N GLU A 38 -16.26 1.92 18.11
CA GLU A 38 -17.09 0.72 18.20
C GLU A 38 -18.02 0.55 16.99
N ILE A 39 -17.53 0.89 15.79
CA ILE A 39 -18.27 0.68 14.55
C ILE A 39 -18.38 -0.83 14.25
N GLU A 40 -19.54 -1.26 13.77
CA GLU A 40 -19.78 -2.63 13.31
C GLU A 40 -18.75 -3.08 12.28
N ALA A 41 -18.19 -4.27 12.47
CA ALA A 41 -17.10 -4.80 11.65
C ALA A 41 -17.50 -4.91 10.18
N GLU A 42 -18.74 -5.32 9.91
CA GLU A 42 -19.31 -5.46 8.57
C GLU A 42 -19.45 -4.12 7.84
N ARG A 43 -19.67 -3.02 8.58
CA ARG A 43 -19.72 -1.67 7.99
C ARG A 43 -18.34 -1.23 7.54
N MET A 44 -17.32 -1.45 8.37
CA MET A 44 -15.93 -1.20 8.00
C MET A 44 -15.50 -2.09 6.83
N LYS A 45 -15.88 -3.37 6.83
CA LYS A 45 -15.53 -4.34 5.78
C LYS A 45 -15.99 -3.90 4.40
N LYS A 46 -17.20 -3.36 4.27
CA LYS A 46 -17.69 -2.83 2.98
C LYS A 46 -16.77 -1.77 2.40
N TYR A 47 -16.31 -0.82 3.24
CA TYR A 47 -15.38 0.21 2.82
C TYR A 47 -14.01 -0.38 2.47
N THR A 48 -13.47 -1.26 3.32
CA THR A 48 -12.14 -1.84 3.08
C THR A 48 -12.11 -2.71 1.84
N ASP A 49 -13.20 -3.42 1.54
CA ASP A 49 -13.33 -4.24 0.32
C ASP A 49 -13.40 -3.38 -0.93
N TRP A 50 -14.21 -2.32 -0.88
CA TRP A 50 -14.26 -1.35 -1.96
C TRP A 50 -12.86 -0.75 -2.21
N PHE A 51 -12.21 -0.20 -1.18
CA PHE A 51 -10.89 0.41 -1.29
C PHE A 51 -9.84 -0.58 -1.82
N PHE A 52 -9.91 -1.83 -1.37
CA PHE A 52 -9.00 -2.87 -1.83
C PHE A 52 -9.17 -3.14 -3.33
N GLN A 53 -10.41 -3.30 -3.81
CA GLN A 53 -10.66 -3.60 -5.21
C GLN A 53 -10.39 -2.41 -6.14
N THR A 54 -10.67 -1.18 -5.70
CA THR A 54 -10.56 0.02 -6.56
C THR A 54 -9.19 0.68 -6.52
N HIS A 55 -8.41 0.46 -5.46
CA HIS A 55 -7.16 1.20 -5.26
C HIS A 55 -5.98 0.30 -4.89
N LEU A 56 -6.09 -0.45 -3.79
CA LEU A 56 -4.92 -1.15 -3.25
C LEU A 56 -4.46 -2.33 -4.12
N LYS A 57 -5.41 -3.10 -4.68
CA LYS A 57 -5.09 -4.21 -5.57
C LYS A 57 -4.50 -3.73 -6.91
N PRO A 58 -5.09 -2.75 -7.63
CA PRO A 58 -4.44 -2.14 -8.80
C PRO A 58 -3.04 -1.61 -8.51
N HIS A 59 -2.84 -0.99 -7.34
CA HIS A 59 -1.52 -0.53 -6.89
C HIS A 59 -0.51 -1.68 -6.78
N PHE A 60 -0.84 -2.77 -6.07
CA PHE A 60 0.02 -3.95 -5.98
C PHE A 60 0.35 -4.55 -7.36
N GLU A 61 -0.65 -4.66 -8.24
CA GLU A 61 -0.47 -5.18 -9.60
C GLU A 61 0.48 -4.29 -10.41
N ALA A 62 0.38 -2.96 -10.26
CA ALA A 62 1.25 -2.02 -10.93
C ALA A 62 2.69 -2.09 -10.40
N GLU A 63 2.88 -2.22 -9.08
CA GLU A 63 4.19 -2.42 -8.49
C GLU A 63 4.84 -3.71 -8.98
N GLU A 64 4.11 -4.83 -8.95
CA GLU A 64 4.63 -6.11 -9.42
C GLU A 64 4.99 -6.08 -10.91
N LYS A 65 4.20 -5.39 -11.73
CA LYS A 65 4.37 -5.32 -13.17
C LYS A 65 5.50 -4.39 -13.62
N TYR A 66 5.62 -3.22 -12.99
CA TYR A 66 6.51 -2.16 -13.48
C TYR A 66 7.72 -1.93 -12.58
N MET A 67 7.55 -2.03 -11.26
CA MET A 67 8.59 -1.69 -10.28
C MET A 67 9.44 -2.90 -9.91
N PHE A 68 8.80 -3.99 -9.52
CA PHE A 68 9.51 -5.16 -9.00
C PHE A 68 10.23 -5.95 -10.09
N THR A 69 9.86 -5.75 -11.35
CA THR A 69 10.56 -6.32 -12.52
C THR A 69 11.97 -5.77 -12.72
N LEU A 70 12.28 -4.60 -12.16
CA LEU A 70 13.63 -4.01 -12.16
C LEU A 70 14.61 -4.73 -11.22
N LEU A 71 14.08 -5.54 -10.29
CA LEU A 71 14.88 -6.39 -9.42
C LEU A 71 14.91 -7.81 -9.95
N SER A 72 16.07 -8.45 -9.79
CA SER A 72 16.24 -9.89 -10.05
C SER A 72 15.20 -10.73 -9.31
N ASP A 73 14.77 -11.83 -9.91
CA ASP A 73 13.83 -12.76 -9.29
C ASP A 73 14.37 -13.41 -8.00
N GLU A 74 15.68 -13.40 -7.81
CA GLU A 74 16.34 -13.87 -6.57
C GLU A 74 16.44 -12.79 -5.47
N ASP A 75 16.04 -11.55 -5.77
CA ASP A 75 16.08 -10.45 -4.80
C ASP A 75 15.16 -10.72 -3.60
N LYS A 76 15.72 -10.59 -2.40
CA LYS A 76 15.01 -10.91 -1.15
C LYS A 76 13.92 -9.89 -0.81
N LEU A 77 14.09 -8.62 -1.19
CA LEU A 77 13.11 -7.57 -0.94
C LEU A 77 11.92 -7.74 -1.88
N LYS A 78 12.17 -8.03 -3.16
CA LYS A 78 11.12 -8.41 -4.13
C LYS A 78 10.30 -9.61 -3.66
N LYS A 79 10.96 -10.71 -3.31
CA LYS A 79 10.28 -11.92 -2.80
C LYS A 79 9.45 -11.64 -1.54
N ARG A 80 9.94 -10.75 -0.69
CA ARG A 80 9.21 -10.31 0.51
C ARG A 80 7.95 -9.53 0.16
N ALA A 81 8.05 -8.51 -0.70
CA ALA A 81 6.92 -7.66 -1.09
C ALA A 81 5.78 -8.50 -1.70
N ILE A 82 6.09 -9.36 -2.67
CA ILE A 82 5.11 -10.27 -3.32
C ILE A 82 4.46 -11.21 -2.29
N LYS A 83 5.22 -11.69 -1.29
CA LYS A 83 4.67 -12.53 -0.23
C LYS A 83 3.71 -11.73 0.68
N GLU A 84 4.06 -10.49 1.00
CA GLU A 84 3.22 -9.59 1.80
C GLU A 84 1.95 -9.19 1.04
N HIS A 85 2.02 -8.89 -0.27
CA HIS A 85 0.84 -8.68 -1.14
C HIS A 85 -0.13 -9.85 -1.04
N ARG A 86 0.31 -11.07 -1.39
CA ARG A 86 -0.53 -12.28 -1.32
C ARG A 86 -1.13 -12.55 0.05
N ARG A 87 -0.46 -12.09 1.11
CA ARG A 87 -0.96 -12.22 2.48
C ARG A 87 -2.05 -11.19 2.74
N LEU A 88 -1.83 -9.94 2.37
CA LEU A 88 -2.83 -8.88 2.46
C LEU A 88 -4.08 -9.20 1.64
N GLU A 89 -3.93 -9.67 0.40
CA GLU A 89 -5.06 -10.09 -0.45
C GLU A 89 -5.96 -11.11 0.27
N ARG A 90 -5.36 -12.15 0.86
CA ARG A 90 -6.11 -13.15 1.65
C ARG A 90 -6.82 -12.57 2.86
N LEU A 91 -6.25 -11.54 3.51
CA LEU A 91 -6.90 -10.89 4.64
C LEU A 91 -8.11 -10.05 4.19
N PHE A 92 -8.02 -9.37 3.05
CA PHE A 92 -9.17 -8.65 2.48
C PHE A 92 -10.27 -9.60 2.00
N GLU A 93 -9.90 -10.79 1.50
CA GLU A 93 -10.84 -11.83 1.06
C GLU A 93 -11.45 -12.64 2.22
N GLU A 94 -10.94 -12.48 3.45
CA GLU A 94 -11.45 -13.17 4.65
C GLU A 94 -12.82 -12.59 5.08
N ASN A 95 -13.80 -13.47 5.29
CA ASN A 95 -15.18 -13.11 5.61
C ASN A 95 -15.75 -13.85 6.85
N GLU A 96 -15.03 -14.81 7.42
CA GLU A 96 -15.48 -15.54 8.62
C GLU A 96 -15.20 -14.75 9.90
N ASP A 97 -13.97 -14.24 10.06
CA ASP A 97 -13.55 -13.45 11.22
C ASP A 97 -13.15 -12.03 10.79
N VAL A 98 -14.16 -11.26 10.36
CA VAL A 98 -14.01 -9.91 9.82
C VAL A 98 -13.30 -8.97 10.80
N LYS A 99 -13.63 -9.06 12.10
CA LYS A 99 -13.01 -8.20 13.10
C LYS A 99 -11.50 -8.47 13.20
N ARG A 100 -11.11 -9.75 13.21
CA ARG A 100 -9.69 -10.13 13.23
C ARG A 100 -8.99 -9.76 11.93
N SER A 101 -9.61 -9.98 10.78
CA SER A 101 -8.99 -9.64 9.49
C SER A 101 -8.73 -8.13 9.39
N LEU A 102 -9.69 -7.29 9.76
CA LEU A 102 -9.53 -5.83 9.82
C LEU A 102 -8.36 -5.41 10.73
N SER A 103 -8.24 -6.02 11.91
CA SER A 103 -7.13 -5.74 12.83
C SER A 103 -5.78 -6.16 12.27
N LEU A 104 -5.71 -7.25 11.49
CA LEU A 104 -4.47 -7.66 10.84
C LEU A 104 -4.15 -6.80 9.62
N ILE A 105 -5.16 -6.38 8.85
CA ILE A 105 -4.98 -5.52 7.68
C ILE A 105 -4.30 -4.22 8.07
N GLU A 106 -4.79 -3.51 9.10
CA GLU A 106 -4.22 -2.20 9.47
C GLU A 106 -2.76 -2.31 9.92
N GLU A 107 -2.41 -3.38 10.63
CA GLU A 107 -1.05 -3.63 11.09
C GLU A 107 -0.13 -4.08 9.95
N GLU A 108 -0.52 -5.11 9.20
CA GLU A 108 0.31 -5.72 8.16
C GLU A 108 0.50 -4.75 6.97
N LEU A 109 -0.53 -3.98 6.58
CA LEU A 109 -0.44 -3.00 5.50
C LEU A 109 0.48 -1.83 5.88
N GLU A 110 0.37 -1.29 7.10
CA GLU A 110 1.27 -0.22 7.54
C GLU A 110 2.73 -0.71 7.60
N GLN A 111 2.97 -1.93 8.07
CA GLN A 111 4.32 -2.52 8.10
C GLN A 111 4.89 -2.70 6.70
N HIS A 112 4.07 -3.20 5.78
CA HIS A 112 4.40 -3.39 4.37
C HIS A 112 4.79 -2.06 3.70
N ILE A 113 3.91 -1.05 3.73
CA ILE A 113 4.17 0.28 3.16
C ILE A 113 5.46 0.89 3.73
N ARG A 114 5.67 0.78 5.05
CA ARG A 114 6.90 1.29 5.69
C ARG A 114 8.15 0.54 5.22
N PHE A 115 8.05 -0.76 4.99
CA PHE A 115 9.14 -1.57 4.45
C PHE A 115 9.49 -1.12 3.03
N GLU A 116 8.49 -0.95 2.18
CA GLU A 116 8.70 -0.60 0.78
C GLU A 116 9.36 0.77 0.66
N GLU A 117 8.80 1.75 1.35
CA GLU A 117 9.38 3.08 1.41
C GLU A 117 10.82 3.04 1.93
N ARG A 118 11.05 2.44 3.10
CA ARG A 118 12.37 2.57 3.76
C ARG A 118 13.45 1.71 3.13
N SER A 119 13.08 0.67 2.39
CA SER A 119 14.02 -0.34 1.91
C SER A 119 13.85 -0.62 0.42
N LEU A 120 12.68 -1.08 -0.01
CA LEU A 120 12.48 -1.57 -1.38
C LEU A 120 12.67 -0.47 -2.44
N PHE A 121 11.96 0.65 -2.30
CA PHE A 121 12.04 1.75 -3.27
C PHE A 121 13.42 2.38 -3.30
N GLY A 122 14.10 2.40 -2.15
CA GLY A 122 15.49 2.83 -2.07
C GLY A 122 16.45 1.91 -2.83
N GLU A 123 16.17 0.62 -2.88
CA GLU A 123 16.97 -0.35 -3.65
C GLU A 123 16.66 -0.28 -5.15
N ILE A 124 15.38 -0.22 -5.50
CA ILE A 124 14.93 -0.05 -6.89
C ILE A 124 15.57 1.20 -7.51
N GLN A 125 15.55 2.34 -6.81
CA GLN A 125 16.15 3.58 -7.31
C GLN A 125 17.67 3.50 -7.53
N LYS A 126 18.39 2.57 -6.87
CA LYS A 126 19.83 2.41 -7.08
C LYS A 126 20.15 1.58 -8.32
N VAL A 127 19.29 0.62 -8.64
CA VAL A 127 19.54 -0.33 -9.73
C VAL A 127 18.90 0.10 -11.06
N ALA A 128 17.78 0.83 -10.99
CA ALA A 128 17.02 1.26 -12.15
C ALA A 128 17.80 2.29 -12.97
N THR A 129 17.71 2.19 -14.30
CA THR A 129 18.19 3.26 -15.18
C THR A 129 17.20 4.42 -15.23
N GLU A 130 17.66 5.58 -15.71
CA GLU A 130 16.78 6.74 -15.89
C GLU A 130 15.65 6.43 -16.88
N GLU A 131 15.95 5.72 -17.97
CA GLU A 131 14.95 5.34 -18.98
C GLU A 131 13.88 4.40 -18.42
N GLU A 132 14.26 3.47 -17.53
CA GLU A 132 13.32 2.58 -16.85
C GLU A 132 12.41 3.37 -15.89
N LEU A 133 12.98 4.30 -15.11
CA LEU A 133 12.22 5.15 -14.20
C LEU A 133 11.26 6.07 -14.97
N GLU A 134 11.69 6.69 -16.06
CA GLU A 134 10.82 7.50 -16.91
C GLU A 134 9.68 6.69 -17.56
N ALA A 135 9.94 5.43 -17.92
CA ALA A 135 8.91 4.54 -18.44
C ALA A 135 7.83 4.25 -17.40
N ILE A 136 8.24 4.00 -16.14
CA ILE A 136 7.33 3.79 -15.01
C ILE A 136 6.44 5.02 -14.78
N GLU A 137 7.02 6.22 -14.78
CA GLU A 137 6.26 7.47 -14.58
C GLU A 137 5.17 7.67 -15.64
N LYS A 138 5.42 7.27 -16.89
CA LYS A 138 4.46 7.39 -17.99
C LYS A 138 3.35 6.34 -17.92
N MET A 139 3.64 5.16 -17.38
CA MET A 139 2.68 4.05 -17.31
C MET A 139 1.74 4.14 -16.12
N HIS A 140 2.10 4.89 -15.07
CA HIS A 140 1.31 5.02 -13.85
C HIS A 140 0.84 6.46 -13.60
N GLN A 141 -0.40 6.77 -13.94
CA GLN A 141 -1.00 8.10 -13.74
C GLN A 141 -2.33 8.06 -12.98
N GLU A 142 -2.61 7.01 -12.21
CA GLU A 142 -3.88 6.92 -11.50
C GLU A 142 -4.02 8.02 -10.44
N LEU A 143 -5.19 8.67 -10.48
CA LEU A 143 -5.62 9.60 -9.46
C LEU A 143 -6.58 8.86 -8.54
N LEU A 144 -6.15 8.67 -7.30
CA LEU A 144 -6.96 8.03 -6.27
C LEU A 144 -8.06 9.01 -5.84
N VAL A 145 -9.32 8.64 -6.10
CA VAL A 145 -10.51 9.39 -5.68
C VAL A 145 -11.24 8.56 -4.63
N ASP A 146 -11.31 9.08 -3.41
CA ASP A 146 -12.07 8.47 -2.32
C ASP A 146 -13.52 8.97 -2.39
N ASP A 147 -14.37 8.26 -3.15
CA ASP A 147 -15.78 8.63 -3.39
C ASP A 147 -16.77 7.87 -2.49
N TRP A 148 -16.28 7.32 -1.38
CA TRP A 148 -17.10 6.53 -0.47
C TRP A 148 -18.05 7.39 0.38
N GLU A 149 -19.36 7.15 0.24
CA GLU A 149 -20.40 7.93 0.93
C GLU A 149 -20.52 7.66 2.43
N ASP A 150 -20.22 6.42 2.87
CA ASP A 150 -20.41 6.01 4.26
C ASP A 150 -19.12 6.21 5.10
N GLU A 151 -18.87 7.46 5.48
CA GLU A 151 -17.68 7.89 6.22
C GLU A 151 -17.72 7.50 7.71
N PHE A 152 -17.70 6.20 8.01
CA PHE A 152 -17.81 5.67 9.38
C PHE A 152 -16.74 6.15 10.37
N TRP A 153 -15.63 6.70 9.85
CA TRP A 153 -14.51 7.24 10.62
C TRP A 153 -14.75 8.67 11.15
N LYS A 154 -15.87 9.31 10.79
CA LYS A 154 -16.21 10.68 11.23
C LYS A 154 -17.06 10.73 12.48
#